data_AF-A0A9W4SM94-F1
#
_entry.id   AF-A0A9W4SM94-F1
#
_cell.length_a   1.000
_cell.length_b   1.000
_cell.length_c   1.000
_cell.angle_alpha   90.00
_cell.angle_beta   90.00
_cell.angle_gamma   90.00
#
_symmetry.space_group_name_H-M   'P 1'
#
loop_
_entity.id
_entity.type
_entity.pdbx_description
1 polymer ?
#
loop_
_entity_poly.entity_id
_entity_poly.type
_entity_poly.pdbx_seq_one_letter_code
_entity_poly.pdbx_strand_id
1 'polypeptide(L)'
;MSISSSKQLILSTYRQILKEINNQFTNQNNNQLWRKEAISTFQQYRNLSNKEEVEKLTKDAEDLLCFLKIHGYSEEKRIELTANRVGLKLPIMMDKQINEDKNLYTEAMRVKSCK
;
A
#
# COMPACT_ATOMS: atom_id res chain seq x y z
N MET A 1 -23.06 -14.74 1.95
CA MET A 1 -22.78 -13.44 2.61
C MET A 1 -24.08 -12.66 2.76
N SER A 2 -24.35 -12.08 3.92
CA SER A 2 -25.53 -11.22 4.10
C SER A 2 -25.29 -9.85 3.43
N ILE A 3 -26.34 -9.21 2.91
CA ILE A 3 -26.27 -7.90 2.21
C ILE A 3 -25.66 -6.80 3.10
N SER A 4 -25.88 -6.89 4.42
CA SER A 4 -25.28 -5.99 5.42
C SER A 4 -23.76 -6.10 5.46
N SER A 5 -23.23 -7.33 5.37
CA SER A 5 -21.80 -7.61 5.39
C SER A 5 -21.09 -7.07 4.13
N SER A 6 -21.70 -7.20 2.96
CA SER A 6 -21.14 -6.71 1.69
C SER A 6 -21.00 -5.18 1.65
N LYS A 7 -22.01 -4.45 2.14
CA LYS A 7 -21.97 -2.98 2.21
C LYS A 7 -20.87 -2.48 3.15
N GLN A 8 -20.69 -3.16 4.29
CA GLN A 8 -19.63 -2.82 5.24
C GLN A 8 -18.24 -3.02 4.63
N LEU A 9 -18.05 -4.14 3.91
CA LEU A 9 -16.80 -4.42 3.20
C LEU A 9 -16.48 -3.32 2.19
N ILE A 10 -17.42 -3.00 1.30
CA ILE A 10 -17.26 -1.94 0.27
C ILE A 10 -16.87 -0.60 0.90
N LEU A 11 -17.57 -0.18 1.96
CA LEU A 11 -17.27 1.07 2.66
C LEU A 11 -15.88 1.05 3.32
N SER A 12 -15.49 -0.09 3.88
CA SER A 12 -14.18 -0.24 4.51
C SER A 12 -13.04 -0.20 3.47
N THR A 13 -13.22 -0.85 2.31
CA THR A 13 -12.26 -0.84 1.20
C THR A 13 -12.11 0.57 0.65
N TYR A 14 -13.22 1.27 0.41
CA TYR A 14 -13.23 2.65 -0.04
C TYR A 14 -12.46 3.59 0.91
N ARG A 15 -12.72 3.52 2.22
CA ARG A 15 -12.01 4.33 3.22
C ARG A 15 -10.50 4.06 3.21
N GLN A 16 -10.10 2.80 3.03
CA GLN A 16 -8.69 2.43 2.96
C GLN A 16 -8.02 2.95 1.68
N ILE A 17 -8.70 2.86 0.52
CA ILE A 17 -8.20 3.45 -0.74
C ILE A 17 -7.97 4.95 -0.57
N LEU A 18 -8.94 5.67 -0.01
CA LEU A 18 -8.78 7.11 0.25
C LEU A 18 -7.60 7.42 1.18
N LYS A 19 -7.36 6.59 2.20
CA LYS A 19 -6.22 6.74 3.09
C LYS A 19 -4.90 6.63 2.33
N GLU A 20 -4.76 5.59 1.49
CA GLU A 20 -3.54 5.39 0.71
C GLU A 20 -3.33 6.49 -0.35
N ILE A 21 -4.40 6.92 -1.03
CA ILE A 21 -4.33 8.04 -1.99
C ILE A 21 -3.88 9.33 -1.29
N ASN A 22 -4.43 9.60 -0.10
CA ASN A 22 -4.05 10.78 0.66
C ASN A 22 -2.56 10.73 1.04
N ASN A 23 -2.09 9.58 1.52
CA ASN A 23 -0.71 9.40 1.92
C ASN A 23 0.29 9.55 0.76
N GLN A 24 -0.02 8.94 -0.39
CA GLN A 24 0.93 8.82 -1.50
C GLN A 24 0.86 9.99 -2.48
N PHE A 25 -0.34 10.49 -2.78
CA PHE A 25 -0.53 11.43 -3.89
C PHE A 25 -1.00 12.82 -3.46
N THR A 26 -1.59 12.94 -2.26
CA THR A 26 -2.20 14.20 -1.80
C THR A 26 -1.31 14.94 -0.80
N ASN A 27 -0.90 14.30 0.29
CA ASN A 27 -0.21 14.96 1.40
C ASN A 27 1.20 15.42 1.04
N GLN A 28 1.90 14.67 0.18
CA GLN A 28 3.27 15.01 -0.25
C GLN A 28 3.30 16.17 -1.26
N ASN A 29 2.31 16.23 -2.15
CA ASN A 29 2.31 17.14 -3.31
C ASN A 29 1.21 18.21 -3.27
N ASN A 30 0.43 18.26 -2.18
CA ASN A 30 -0.78 19.08 -2.01
C ASN A 30 -1.77 18.98 -3.20
N ASN A 31 -1.81 17.82 -3.88
CA ASN A 31 -2.62 17.61 -5.07
C ASN A 31 -3.88 16.80 -4.74
N GLN A 32 -5.04 17.47 -4.76
CA GLN A 32 -6.34 16.87 -4.44
C GLN A 32 -6.99 16.13 -5.62
N LEU A 33 -6.38 16.13 -6.81
CA LEU A 33 -6.97 15.56 -8.03
C LEU A 33 -7.34 14.09 -7.85
N TRP A 34 -6.38 13.27 -7.42
CA TRP A 34 -6.58 11.83 -7.23
C TRP A 34 -7.61 11.50 -6.16
N ARG A 35 -7.67 12.34 -5.12
CA ARG A 35 -8.67 12.22 -4.07
C ARG A 35 -10.08 12.48 -4.61
N LYS A 36 -10.25 13.54 -5.39
CA LYS A 36 -11.54 13.92 -5.99
C LYS A 36 -12.02 12.87 -6.99
N GLU A 37 -11.10 12.33 -7.79
CA GLU A 37 -11.42 11.27 -8.75
C GLU A 37 -11.95 10.02 -8.04
N ALA A 38 -11.26 9.53 -7.00
CA ALA A 38 -11.71 8.37 -6.24
C ALA A 38 -13.09 8.56 -5.58
N ILE A 39 -13.40 9.77 -5.10
CA ILE A 39 -14.72 10.11 -4.57
C ILE A 39 -15.77 10.09 -5.69
N SER A 40 -15.46 10.71 -6.83
CA SER A 40 -16.35 10.78 -8.00
C SER A 40 -16.72 9.39 -8.50
N THR A 41 -15.73 8.53 -8.73
CA THR A 41 -15.93 7.14 -9.16
C THR A 41 -16.80 6.37 -8.18
N PHE A 42 -16.56 6.49 -6.87
CA PHE A 42 -17.37 5.79 -5.86
C PHE A 42 -18.82 6.29 -5.85
N GLN A 43 -19.04 7.60 -6.03
CA GLN A 43 -20.38 8.18 -6.10
C GLN A 43 -21.13 7.75 -7.36
N GLN A 44 -20.45 7.65 -8.50
CA GLN A 44 -21.03 7.19 -9.77
C GLN A 44 -21.66 5.81 -9.66
N TYR A 45 -21.02 4.89 -8.94
CA TYR A 45 -21.48 3.51 -8.77
C TYR A 45 -22.31 3.27 -7.49
N ARG A 46 -22.66 4.32 -6.73
CA ARG A 46 -23.34 4.20 -5.44
C ARG A 46 -24.69 3.48 -5.51
N ASN A 47 -25.43 3.69 -6.59
CA ASN A 47 -26.81 3.19 -6.76
C ASN A 47 -26.87 1.94 -7.65
N LEU A 48 -25.73 1.26 -7.87
CA LEU A 48 -25.72 0.03 -8.64
C LEU A 48 -26.61 -1.03 -7.97
N SER A 49 -27.49 -1.63 -8.76
CA SER A 49 -28.37 -2.72 -8.30
C SER A 49 -27.99 -4.07 -8.90
N ASN A 50 -27.18 -4.09 -9.98
CA ASN A 50 -26.71 -5.31 -10.60
C ASN A 50 -25.67 -6.00 -9.68
N LYS A 51 -26.01 -7.18 -9.18
CA LYS A 51 -25.17 -7.93 -8.24
C LYS A 51 -23.82 -8.32 -8.84
N GLU A 52 -23.78 -8.77 -10.08
CA GLU A 52 -22.53 -9.21 -10.73
C GLU A 52 -21.55 -8.06 -10.92
N GLU A 53 -22.07 -6.90 -11.32
CA GLU A 53 -21.25 -5.69 -11.45
C GLU A 53 -20.75 -5.19 -10.08
N VAL A 54 -21.57 -5.26 -9.03
CA VAL A 54 -21.14 -4.91 -7.67
C VAL A 54 -20.02 -5.83 -7.21
N GLU A 55 -20.12 -7.14 -7.43
CA GLU A 55 -19.07 -8.10 -7.08
C GLU A 55 -17.78 -7.84 -7.86
N LYS A 56 -17.89 -7.58 -9.16
CA LYS A 56 -16.74 -7.24 -10.02
C LYS A 56 -16.04 -5.97 -9.53
N LEU A 57 -16.77 -4.88 -9.36
CA LEU A 57 -16.22 -3.59 -8.90
C LEU A 57 -15.65 -3.68 -7.49
N THR A 58 -16.25 -4.50 -6.63
CA THR A 58 -15.71 -4.74 -5.28
C THR A 58 -14.36 -5.43 -5.36
N LYS A 59 -14.24 -6.45 -6.21
CA LYS A 59 -12.97 -7.14 -6.44
C LYS A 59 -11.90 -6.20 -7.04
N ASP A 60 -12.27 -5.42 -8.05
CA ASP A 60 -11.36 -4.44 -8.67
C ASP A 60 -10.87 -3.41 -7.62
N ALA A 61 -11.74 -2.98 -6.70
CA ALA A 61 -11.37 -2.09 -5.60
C ALA A 61 -10.43 -2.76 -4.57
N GLU A 62 -10.62 -4.04 -4.27
CA GLU A 62 -9.72 -4.81 -3.39
C GLU A 62 -8.33 -4.99 -4.03
N ASP A 63 -8.29 -5.27 -5.33
CA ASP A 63 -7.04 -5.38 -6.09
C ASP A 63 -6.29 -4.04 -6.15
N LEU A 64 -7.01 -2.94 -6.39
CA LEU A 64 -6.46 -1.59 -6.32
C LEU A 64 -5.92 -1.27 -4.92
N LEU A 65 -6.67 -1.61 -3.87
CA LEU A 65 -6.22 -1.40 -2.49
C LEU A 65 -4.95 -2.20 -2.19
N CYS A 66 -4.87 -3.44 -2.70
CA CYS A 66 -3.68 -4.26 -2.56
C CYS A 66 -2.47 -3.60 -3.24
N PHE A 67 -2.65 -3.14 -4.47
CA PHE A 67 -1.61 -2.40 -5.21
C PHE A 67 -1.13 -1.16 -4.44
N LEU A 68 -2.07 -0.33 -3.97
CA LEU A 68 -1.76 0.89 -3.24
C LEU A 68 -1.01 0.60 -1.93
N LYS A 69 -1.42 -0.42 -1.17
CA LYS A 69 -0.73 -0.81 0.07
C LYS A 69 0.71 -1.25 -0.21
N ILE A 70 0.95 -2.02 -1.27
CA ILE A 70 2.29 -2.52 -1.62
C ILE A 70 3.24 -1.37 -1.98
N HIS A 71 2.75 -0.33 -2.64
CA HIS A 71 3.59 0.81 -3.05
C HIS A 71 4.07 1.70 -1.91
N GLY A 72 3.46 1.62 -0.73
CA GLY A 72 3.91 2.34 0.47
C GLY A 72 4.99 1.62 1.29
N TYR A 73 5.36 0.39 0.92
CA TYR A 73 6.28 -0.44 1.69
C TYR A 73 7.70 -0.44 1.09
N SER A 74 8.72 -0.59 1.94
CA SER A 74 10.09 -0.86 1.50
C SER A 74 10.15 -2.14 0.68
N GLU A 75 11.18 -2.26 -0.16
CA GLU A 75 11.33 -3.42 -1.05
C GLU A 75 11.36 -4.74 -0.27
N GLU A 76 11.98 -4.77 0.92
CA GLU A 76 11.99 -5.96 1.78
C GLU A 76 10.57 -6.33 2.23
N LYS A 77 9.78 -5.33 2.63
CA LYS A 77 8.42 -5.55 3.11
C LYS A 77 7.48 -5.97 1.97
N ARG A 78 7.71 -5.51 0.74
CA ARG A 78 6.97 -5.95 -0.46
C ARG A 78 7.23 -7.43 -0.76
N ILE A 79 8.50 -7.85 -0.67
CA ILE A 79 8.91 -9.24 -0.89
C ILE A 79 8.31 -10.16 0.19
N GLU A 80 8.29 -9.74 1.45
CA GLU A 80 7.65 -10.46 2.57
C GLU A 80 6.16 -10.66 2.37
N LEU A 81 5.42 -9.60 2.05
CA LEU A 81 3.97 -9.68 1.83
C LEU A 81 3.63 -10.56 0.63
N THR A 82 4.44 -10.52 -0.42
CA THR A 82 4.26 -11.37 -1.61
C THR A 82 4.48 -12.84 -1.26
N ALA A 83 5.57 -13.17 -0.58
CA ALA A 83 5.89 -14.53 -0.17
C ALA A 83 4.79 -15.15 0.70
N ASN A 84 4.30 -14.40 1.69
CA ASN A 84 3.19 -14.84 2.56
C ASN A 84 1.91 -15.12 1.76
N ARG A 85 1.60 -14.29 0.76
CA ARG A 85 0.40 -14.47 -0.07
C ARG A 85 0.44 -15.74 -0.91
N VAL A 86 1.61 -16.12 -1.42
CA VAL A 86 1.78 -17.34 -2.24
C VAL A 86 2.19 -18.56 -1.42
N GLY A 87 2.20 -18.45 -0.08
CA GLY A 87 2.56 -19.56 0.82
C GLY A 87 4.05 -19.93 0.77
N LEU A 88 4.91 -19.02 0.30
CA LEU A 88 6.36 -19.20 0.28
C LEU A 88 6.99 -18.66 1.57
N LYS A 89 8.06 -19.31 2.01
CA LYS A 89 8.91 -18.81 3.11
C LYS A 89 10.11 -18.10 2.50
N LEU A 90 10.37 -16.87 2.94
CA LEU A 90 11.60 -16.18 2.57
C LEU A 90 12.80 -16.84 3.27
N PRO A 91 13.91 -17.08 2.56
CA PRO A 91 15.16 -17.50 3.21
C PRO A 91 15.63 -16.41 4.18
N ILE A 92 16.18 -16.82 5.32
CA ILE A 92 16.76 -15.92 6.35
C ILE A 92 18.08 -15.38 5.81
N MET A 93 18.04 -14.42 4.88
CA MET A 93 19.23 -13.71 4.44
C MET A 93 18.87 -12.25 4.15
N MET A 94 19.55 -11.33 4.85
CA MET A 94 19.83 -9.91 4.54
C MET A 94 19.75 -8.93 5.73
N ASP A 95 19.66 -9.36 6.99
CA ASP A 95 19.80 -8.42 8.13
C ASP A 95 21.27 -8.05 8.44
N LYS A 96 22.25 -8.73 7.85
CA LYS A 96 23.67 -8.56 8.23
C LYS A 96 24.51 -7.60 7.38
N GLN A 97 24.14 -7.32 6.13
CA GLN A 97 25.02 -6.51 5.26
C GLN A 97 24.88 -4.99 5.47
N ILE A 98 23.74 -4.48 5.96
CA ILE A 98 23.49 -3.02 6.04
C ILE A 98 24.19 -2.36 7.25
N ASN A 99 24.52 -3.12 8.30
CA ASN A 99 25.17 -2.58 9.50
C ASN A 99 26.70 -2.49 9.40
N GLU A 100 27.33 -3.26 8.53
CA GLU A 100 28.80 -3.23 8.37
C GLU A 100 29.25 -2.00 7.57
N ASP A 101 28.50 -1.61 6.53
CA ASP A 101 28.85 -0.47 5.70
C ASP A 101 28.71 0.87 6.45
N LYS A 102 27.69 1.03 7.31
CA LYS A 102 27.52 2.26 8.10
C LYS A 102 28.66 2.47 9.10
N ASN A 103 29.21 1.40 9.65
CA ASN A 103 30.31 1.49 10.61
C ASN A 103 31.63 1.89 9.92
N LEU A 104 31.84 1.41 8.69
CA LEU A 104 33.05 1.73 7.90
C LEU A 104 33.13 3.23 7.52
N TYR A 105 32.01 3.85 7.14
CA TYR A 105 31.97 5.29 6.82
C TYR A 105 32.17 6.17 8.06
N THR A 106 31.67 5.74 9.21
CA THR A 106 31.78 6.49 10.47
C THR A 106 33.21 6.48 10.98
N GLU A 107 33.91 5.35 10.87
CA GLU A 107 35.32 5.21 11.25
C GLU A 107 36.24 5.99 10.29
N ALA A 108 35.98 5.93 8.98
CA ALA A 108 36.76 6.65 7.97
C ALA A 108 36.65 8.19 8.09
N MET A 109 35.52 8.70 8.56
CA MET A 109 35.32 10.13 8.85
C MET A 109 35.97 10.57 10.17
N ARG A 110 36.14 9.65 11.13
CA ARG A 110 36.80 9.92 12.42
C ARG A 110 38.31 10.07 12.29
N VAL A 111 38.94 9.26 11.42
CA VAL A 111 40.39 9.28 11.20
C VAL A 111 40.85 10.52 10.40
N LYS A 112 39.98 11.12 9.59
CA LYS A 112 40.31 12.33 8.79
C LYS A 112 40.28 13.65 9.56
N SER A 113 39.74 13.66 10.79
CA SER A 113 39.60 14.88 11.59
C SER A 113 40.74 15.13 12.58
N CYS A 114 41.75 14.24 12.64
CA CYS A 114 42.96 14.42 13.45
C CYS A 114 44.18 14.52 12.54
N LYS A 115 44.39 15.69 11.91
CA LYS A 115 45.69 16.14 11.40
C LYS A 115 45.72 17.67 11.36
#